data_AF-A0A7R9JKT5-F1
#
_entry.id   AF-A0A7R9JKT5-F1
#
_cell.length_a   1.000
_cell.length_b   1.000
_cell.length_c   1.000
_cell.angle_alpha   90.00
_cell.angle_beta   90.00
_cell.angle_gamma   90.00
#
_symmetry.space_group_name_H-M   'P 1'
#
loop_
_entity.id
_entity.type
_entity.pdbx_description
1 polymer ?
#
loop_
_entity_poly.entity_id
_entity_poly.type
_entity_poly.pdbx_seq_one_letter_code
_entity_poly.pdbx_strand_id
1 'polypeptide(L)'
;DKLLEIFPHLKITVAKKADSIYPIVSAASICAKVSRDEALNVWTFPERLQVSEEGYGSGYPNDPVTKTFLSKNIDLVFGFPQLVRFSWSTADRLLQENAAKVEW
;
A
#
# COMPACT_ATOMS: atom_id res chain seq x y z
N ASP A 1 1.19 13.45 -21.69
CA ASP A 1 0.41 13.15 -22.91
C ASP A 1 -0.88 12.39 -22.60
N LYS A 2 -0.85 11.21 -21.94
CA LYS A 2 -2.05 10.42 -21.59
C LYS A 2 -3.24 11.22 -21.01
N LEU A 3 -3.02 12.13 -20.06
CA LEU A 3 -4.13 12.92 -19.48
C LEU A 3 -4.70 13.96 -20.45
N LEU A 4 -3.88 14.53 -21.34
CA LEU A 4 -4.34 15.48 -22.35
C LEU A 4 -5.16 14.77 -23.45
N GLU A 5 -4.86 13.51 -23.76
CA GLU A 5 -5.67 12.69 -24.67
C GLU A 5 -7.08 12.47 -24.13
N ILE A 6 -7.22 12.25 -22.81
CA ILE A 6 -8.52 12.04 -22.16
C ILE A 6 -9.28 13.38 -21.98
N PHE A 7 -8.56 14.47 -21.71
CA PHE A 7 -9.15 15.78 -21.43
C PHE A 7 -8.58 16.87 -22.35
N PRO A 8 -8.89 16.83 -23.65
CA PRO A 8 -8.23 17.67 -24.66
C PRO A 8 -8.49 19.17 -24.50
N HIS A 9 -9.58 19.54 -23.84
CA HIS A 9 -9.96 20.94 -23.64
C HIS A 9 -9.44 21.55 -22.32
N LEU A 10 -8.77 20.75 -21.47
CA LEU A 10 -8.22 21.22 -20.21
C LEU A 10 -6.72 21.49 -20.33
N LYS A 11 -6.25 22.58 -19.71
CA LYS A 11 -4.82 22.82 -19.55
C LYS A 11 -4.28 21.93 -18.43
N ILE A 12 -3.62 20.84 -18.78
CA ILE A 12 -3.06 19.88 -17.83
C ILE A 12 -1.54 20.01 -17.76
N THR A 13 -1.03 20.17 -16.54
CA THR A 13 0.41 20.17 -16.25
C THR A 13 0.72 19.05 -15.26
N VAL A 14 1.69 18.20 -15.59
CA VAL A 14 2.25 17.20 -14.66
C VAL A 14 3.69 17.62 -14.38
N ALA A 15 4.02 17.85 -13.11
CA ALA A 15 5.33 18.32 -12.69
C ALA A 15 5.88 17.51 -11.51
N LYS A 16 7.21 17.40 -11.42
CA LYS A 16 7.88 16.84 -10.24
C LYS A 16 7.71 17.82 -9.06
N LYS A 17 7.45 17.29 -7.85
CA LYS A 17 7.23 18.08 -6.63
C LYS A 17 6.13 19.14 -6.76
N ALA A 18 5.06 18.83 -7.50
CA ALA A 18 3.96 19.75 -7.76
C ALA A 18 3.27 20.24 -6.46
N ASP A 19 3.26 19.42 -5.42
CA ASP A 19 2.78 19.75 -4.08
C ASP A 19 3.59 20.85 -3.40
N SER A 20 4.88 21.01 -3.72
CA SER A 20 5.71 22.11 -3.23
C SER A 20 5.57 23.39 -4.07
N ILE A 21 5.02 23.29 -5.27
CA ILE A 21 4.94 24.39 -6.26
C ILE A 21 3.54 25.01 -6.29
N TYR A 22 2.49 24.19 -6.16
CA TYR A 22 1.10 24.62 -6.31
C TYR A 22 0.32 24.36 -5.00
N PRO A 23 -0.18 25.40 -4.31
CA PRO A 23 -0.91 25.23 -3.05
C PRO A 23 -2.12 24.29 -3.15
N ILE A 24 -2.81 24.26 -4.29
CA ILE A 24 -3.94 23.35 -4.53
C ILE A 24 -3.50 21.87 -4.55
N VAL A 25 -2.30 21.58 -5.06
CA VAL A 25 -1.74 20.22 -5.06
C VAL A 25 -1.22 19.86 -3.67
N SER A 26 -0.70 20.84 -2.92
CA SER A 26 -0.35 20.65 -1.50
C SER A 26 -1.57 20.26 -0.67
N ALA A 27 -2.69 20.98 -0.82
CA ALA A 27 -3.94 20.65 -0.15
C ALA A 27 -4.43 19.23 -0.52
N ALA A 28 -4.40 18.86 -1.81
CA ALA A 28 -4.74 17.51 -2.24
C ALA A 28 -3.81 16.45 -1.62
N SER A 29 -2.52 16.76 -1.47
CA SER A 29 -1.52 15.90 -0.83
C SER A 29 -1.77 15.70 0.67
N ILE A 30 -2.33 16.70 1.35
CA ILE A 30 -2.78 16.59 2.75
C ILE A 30 -4.01 15.69 2.83
N CYS A 31 -5.04 15.97 2.03
CA CYS A 31 -6.26 15.15 1.98
C CYS A 31 -5.93 13.67 1.72
N ALA A 32 -5.08 13.38 0.74
CA ALA A 32 -4.69 12.02 0.41
C ALA A 32 -3.99 11.30 1.58
N LYS A 33 -3.10 11.98 2.32
CA LYS A 33 -2.40 11.36 3.46
C LYS A 33 -3.33 11.11 4.63
N VAL A 34 -4.12 12.11 5.02
CA VAL A 34 -5.07 11.99 6.13
C VAL A 34 -6.09 10.87 5.84
N SER A 35 -6.64 10.83 4.64
CA SER A 35 -7.58 9.76 4.25
C SER A 35 -6.92 8.37 4.23
N ARG A 36 -5.67 8.26 3.77
CA ARG A 36 -4.92 6.99 3.81
C ARG A 36 -4.74 6.52 5.24
N ASP A 37 -4.25 7.40 6.11
CA ASP A 37 -3.89 7.04 7.47
C ASP A 37 -5.15 6.68 8.28
N GLU A 38 -6.27 7.39 8.04
CA GLU A 38 -7.56 7.03 8.63
C GLU A 38 -8.08 5.68 8.10
N ALA A 39 -8.02 5.43 6.79
CA ALA A 39 -8.46 4.15 6.22
C ALA A 39 -7.67 2.96 6.78
N LEU A 40 -6.39 3.15 7.08
CA LEU A 40 -5.54 2.16 7.75
C LEU A 40 -5.89 2.02 9.24
N ASN A 41 -6.16 3.14 9.92
CA ASN A 41 -6.53 3.15 11.33
C ASN A 41 -7.85 2.40 11.60
N VAL A 42 -8.85 2.55 10.73
CA VAL A 42 -10.15 1.87 10.85
C VAL A 42 -10.21 0.51 10.14
N TRP A 43 -9.09 0.06 9.57
CA TRP A 43 -9.04 -1.21 8.85
C TRP A 43 -9.34 -2.38 9.79
N THR A 44 -10.35 -3.17 9.44
CA THR A 44 -10.68 -4.41 10.13
C THR A 44 -10.33 -5.58 9.21
N PHE A 45 -9.48 -6.49 9.68
CA PHE A 45 -9.08 -7.67 8.92
C PHE A 45 -10.25 -8.64 8.73
N PRO A 46 -10.69 -8.91 7.49
CA PRO A 46 -11.73 -9.91 7.22
C PRO A 46 -11.37 -11.30 7.74
N GLU A 47 -10.08 -11.61 7.80
CA GLU A 47 -9.51 -12.86 8.29
C GLU A 47 -9.57 -13.00 9.82
N ARG A 48 -10.11 -11.99 10.54
CA ARG A 48 -10.15 -11.93 12.01
C ARG A 48 -8.76 -11.97 12.64
N LEU A 49 -7.77 -11.43 11.94
CA LEU A 49 -6.40 -11.37 12.40
C LEU A 49 -6.28 -10.46 13.63
N GLN A 50 -5.62 -10.95 14.68
CA GLN A 50 -5.22 -10.14 15.83
C GLN A 50 -3.82 -9.59 15.58
N VAL A 51 -3.73 -8.29 15.35
CA VAL A 51 -2.45 -7.60 15.20
C VAL A 51 -1.93 -7.21 16.59
N SER A 52 -0.61 -7.27 16.79
CA SER A 52 0.01 -6.78 18.03
C SER A 52 -0.22 -5.28 18.22
N GLU A 53 0.01 -4.77 19.43
CA GLU A 53 -0.06 -3.33 19.72
C GLU A 53 0.89 -2.49 18.84
N GLU A 54 1.97 -3.10 18.36
CA GLU A 54 2.94 -2.51 17.43
C GLU A 54 2.39 -2.34 16.00
N GLY A 55 1.24 -2.95 15.71
CA GLY A 55 0.57 -2.88 14.42
C GLY A 55 1.32 -3.60 13.31
N TYR A 56 1.19 -3.07 12.09
CA TYR A 56 1.86 -3.54 10.88
C TYR A 56 2.91 -2.55 10.36
N GLY A 57 3.32 -1.59 11.21
CA GLY A 57 4.29 -0.56 10.89
C GLY A 57 3.80 0.45 9.83
N SER A 58 4.74 1.07 9.14
CA SER A 58 4.51 2.08 8.10
C SER A 58 3.94 1.53 6.79
N GLY A 59 4.05 0.21 6.57
CA GLY A 59 3.70 -0.47 5.33
C GLY A 59 4.79 -0.43 4.24
N TYR A 60 5.96 0.14 4.53
CA TYR A 60 7.07 0.19 3.56
C TYR A 60 8.03 -1.01 3.68
N PRO A 61 8.66 -1.47 2.59
CA PRO A 61 9.49 -2.67 2.62
C PRO A 61 10.74 -2.54 3.47
N ASN A 62 11.19 -1.32 3.78
CA ASN A 62 12.40 -1.06 4.57
C ASN A 62 12.14 -0.96 6.07
N ASP A 63 10.87 -0.91 6.49
CA ASP A 63 10.50 -0.81 7.89
C ASP A 63 10.58 -2.17 8.59
N PRO A 64 11.38 -2.31 9.67
CA PRO A 64 11.50 -3.55 10.43
C PRO A 64 10.17 -4.09 10.97
N VAL A 65 9.24 -3.21 11.37
CA VAL A 65 7.93 -3.63 11.90
C VAL A 65 7.08 -4.22 10.77
N THR A 66 7.07 -3.56 9.61
CA THR A 66 6.38 -4.06 8.41
C THR A 66 6.93 -5.43 7.97
N LYS A 67 8.25 -5.61 7.96
CA LYS A 67 8.87 -6.90 7.64
C LYS A 67 8.47 -7.99 8.63
N THR A 68 8.49 -7.68 9.91
CA THR A 68 8.11 -8.61 10.98
C THR A 68 6.63 -9.01 10.86
N PHE A 69 5.75 -8.03 10.59
CA PHE A 69 4.34 -8.30 10.32
C PHE A 69 4.16 -9.26 9.15
N LEU A 70 4.84 -9.03 8.03
CA LEU A 70 4.76 -9.94 6.88
C LEU A 70 5.23 -11.34 7.26
N SER A 71 6.45 -11.51 7.79
CA SER A 71 6.98 -12.83 8.13
C SER A 71 6.14 -13.62 9.12
N LYS A 72 5.40 -12.96 10.02
CA LYS A 72 4.54 -13.63 11.01
C LYS A 72 3.15 -14.00 10.48
N ASN A 73 2.71 -13.40 9.38
CA ASN A 73 1.33 -13.50 8.90
C ASN A 73 1.26 -14.11 7.48
N ILE A 74 1.99 -15.20 7.28
CA ILE A 74 1.92 -16.03 6.06
C ILE A 74 1.22 -17.34 6.42
N ASP A 75 0.05 -17.54 5.83
CA ASP A 75 -0.63 -18.83 5.77
C ASP A 75 -0.04 -19.68 4.64
N LEU A 76 0.08 -20.99 4.89
CA LEU A 76 0.69 -21.93 3.93
C LEU A 76 -0.10 -22.02 2.62
N VAL A 77 -1.43 -21.87 2.66
CA VAL A 77 -2.31 -22.04 1.50
C VAL A 77 -2.75 -20.69 0.95
N PHE A 78 -3.20 -19.79 1.82
CA PHE A 78 -3.78 -18.51 1.42
C PHE A 78 -2.75 -17.38 1.30
N GLY A 79 -1.54 -17.56 1.83
CA GLY A 79 -0.52 -16.52 1.83
C GLY A 79 -0.83 -15.43 2.85
N PHE A 80 -0.98 -14.19 2.41
CA PHE A 80 -1.14 -13.04 3.30
C PHE A 80 -2.60 -12.63 3.56
N PRO A 81 -2.89 -11.89 4.64
CA PRO A 81 -4.17 -11.19 4.78
C PRO A 81 -4.37 -10.13 3.68
N GLN A 82 -5.63 -9.79 3.38
CA GLN A 82 -6.02 -8.89 2.28
C GLN A 82 -5.38 -7.49 2.31
N LEU A 83 -4.91 -7.04 3.47
CA LEU A 83 -4.20 -5.76 3.58
C LEU A 83 -2.90 -5.75 2.76
N VAL A 84 -2.26 -6.91 2.58
CA VAL A 84 -0.96 -7.04 1.92
C VAL A 84 -1.13 -7.00 0.41
N ARG A 85 -0.28 -6.21 -0.25
CA ARG A 85 -0.23 -6.11 -1.72
C ARG A 85 0.57 -7.29 -2.28
N PHE A 86 -0.11 -8.34 -2.72
CA PHE A 86 0.50 -9.54 -3.31
C PHE A 86 1.41 -9.25 -4.52
N SER A 87 1.13 -8.18 -5.27
CA SER A 87 1.93 -7.76 -6.42
C SER A 87 3.27 -7.12 -6.06
N TRP A 88 3.55 -6.87 -4.77
CA TRP A 88 4.84 -6.32 -4.35
C TRP A 88 5.90 -7.42 -4.33
N SER A 89 7.07 -7.14 -4.90
CA SER A 89 8.19 -8.09 -4.99
C SER A 89 8.63 -8.64 -3.63
N THR A 90 8.50 -7.86 -2.56
CA THR A 90 8.80 -8.33 -1.20
C THR A 90 7.78 -9.37 -0.73
N ALA A 91 6.50 -9.18 -1.02
CA ALA A 91 5.44 -10.14 -0.68
C ALA A 91 5.56 -11.40 -1.54
N ASP A 92 5.73 -11.25 -2.86
CA ASP A 92 5.90 -12.38 -3.79
C ASP A 92 7.07 -13.29 -3.39
N ARG A 93 8.24 -12.70 -3.11
CA ARG A 93 9.42 -13.47 -2.64
C ARG A 93 9.12 -14.24 -1.34
N LEU A 94 8.45 -13.60 -0.38
CA LEU A 94 8.11 -14.26 0.89
C LEU A 94 7.11 -15.40 0.69
N LEU A 95 6.16 -15.29 -0.24
CA LEU A 95 5.23 -16.38 -0.57
C LEU A 95 5.96 -17.56 -1.22
N GLN A 96 6.85 -17.29 -2.17
CA GLN A 96 7.63 -18.35 -2.82
C GLN A 96 8.54 -19.11 -1.83
N GLU A 97 9.06 -18.42 -0.81
CA GLU A 97 9.93 -19.00 0.21
C GLU A 97 9.16 -19.76 1.31
N ASN A 98 7.94 -19.34 1.65
CA ASN A 98 7.26 -19.77 2.89
C ASN A 98 5.85 -20.34 2.71
N ALA A 99 5.24 -20.23 1.52
CA ALA A 99 3.90 -20.74 1.23
C ALA A 99 3.95 -21.92 0.23
N ALA A 100 2.82 -22.62 0.07
CA ALA A 100 2.70 -23.70 -0.88
C ALA A 100 2.84 -23.19 -2.32
N LYS A 101 3.51 -23.97 -3.17
CA LYS A 101 3.65 -23.65 -4.59
C LYS A 101 2.28 -23.72 -5.27
N VAL A 102 1.90 -22.64 -5.94
CA VAL A 102 0.69 -22.57 -6.78
C VAL A 102 1.10 -22.48 -8.24
N GLU A 103 0.50 -23.32 -9.07
CA GLU A 103 0.57 -23.22 -10.54
C GLU A 103 -0.81 -22.80 -11.04
N TRP A 104 -0.84 -21.69 -11.78
CA TRP A 104 -2.06 -21.05 -12.30
C TRP A 104 -2.41 -21.56 -13.70
#